data_AF-A0A8B9JX36-F1
#
_entry.id   AF-A0A8B9JX36-F1
#
_cell.length_a   1.000
_cell.length_b   1.000
_cell.length_c   1.000
_cell.angle_alpha   90.00
_cell.angle_beta   90.00
_cell.angle_gamma   90.00
#
_symmetry.space_group_name_H-M   'P 1'
#
loop_
_entity.id
_entity.type
_entity.pdbx_description
1 polymer ?
#
loop_
_entity_poly.entity_id
_entity_poly.type
_entity_poly.pdbx_seq_one_letter_code
_entity_poly.pdbx_strand_id
1 'polypeptide(L)'
;IFQTATSSGSSKGNLAGSNRKGSNSVPPTTQLLKGKQSGSQAPVKKEKRQSSSRFSLSNNRELQKLPAFKDVPPAEQEKLFVQKLRQCCVLFDFVSDPLSDLKWKEVKRAALSEMVEYITHNRNVITEPIYPEVVHMFAINMFRTLPPSSNPTGAEFDPEEDEPTLEAAWPHLQLVYEFFLRFLESPDFQPNIAKKYIDQRFVMQLLELFDSEDPRERDFLKTTLHRIYGKFLGLRAYIRKQINNIFYRFIYETEHHNGIAELLEILGSIINGFALPLKEEHKIFLLKVLLPLHKVKSLSVYHPQLAYCVVQFLEKDSTLTEPVVMALLKYWPKTHSPKEVMFLNELEEILDVIEPSEFVKVMEPLFRQLAKCVSSPHFQVAERALYYWNNEYIMSLISDNAAKILPIMFPSLYRNSKTHWNKTIHGLIYNALKLFMEMNQKLFDDCTQQFRAEKNKYENKMKWKEREEAWIKIENLAKSNPQFLMYIDSSSLSSPMEIETDGTMMDDVMMLKKTVEEEATPIQRDQRKERPLMRRKSELPQDMSTVKALETHRRAEEMITTHDGH
;
A
#
# COMPACT_ATOMS: atom_id res chain seq x y z
N ILE A 1 -27.22 -6.67 -43.29
CA ILE A 1 -26.79 -5.63 -44.26
C ILE A 1 -25.32 -5.92 -44.57
N PHE A 2 -25.11 -6.46 -45.77
CA PHE A 2 -23.92 -6.47 -46.67
C PHE A 2 -22.58 -5.89 -46.14
N GLN A 3 -21.37 -6.37 -46.46
CA GLN A 3 -20.87 -7.50 -47.26
C GLN A 3 -19.33 -7.55 -47.05
N THR A 4 -18.78 -8.74 -47.26
CA THR A 4 -17.38 -9.06 -47.52
C THR A 4 -16.73 -8.29 -48.68
N ALA A 5 -15.43 -8.01 -48.60
CA ALA A 5 -14.57 -7.81 -49.76
C ALA A 5 -13.16 -8.40 -49.52
N THR A 6 -12.95 -9.60 -50.05
CA THR A 6 -11.64 -10.19 -50.35
C THR A 6 -11.37 -9.98 -51.85
N SER A 7 -10.17 -9.54 -52.21
CA SER A 7 -9.67 -9.66 -53.58
C SER A 7 -8.28 -10.30 -53.60
N SER A 8 -8.17 -11.23 -54.53
CA SER A 8 -7.11 -12.18 -54.85
C SER A 8 -6.02 -11.60 -55.77
N GLY A 9 -4.83 -12.22 -55.79
CA GLY A 9 -3.89 -12.04 -56.90
C GLY A 9 -2.52 -12.70 -56.72
N SER A 10 -2.40 -13.98 -57.08
CA SER A 10 -1.19 -14.80 -57.11
C SER A 10 -0.21 -14.43 -58.24
N SER A 11 1.10 -14.66 -58.08
CA SER A 11 1.91 -15.62 -58.90
C SER A 11 3.45 -15.46 -58.81
N LYS A 12 4.10 -16.60 -58.48
CA LYS A 12 5.35 -17.21 -59.01
C LYS A 12 6.75 -16.55 -58.89
N GLY A 13 7.72 -17.37 -58.43
CA GLY A 13 9.05 -17.50 -59.08
C GLY A 13 10.28 -17.65 -58.17
N ASN A 14 10.88 -18.85 -58.13
CA ASN A 14 12.12 -19.25 -57.43
C ASN A 14 13.42 -18.58 -57.93
N LEU A 15 14.43 -18.37 -57.06
CA LEU A 15 15.76 -19.06 -57.04
C LEU A 15 16.87 -18.30 -56.25
N ALA A 16 17.50 -19.03 -55.32
CA ALA A 16 18.93 -19.09 -54.92
C ALA A 16 19.72 -17.85 -54.40
N GLY A 17 20.31 -18.01 -53.19
CA GLY A 17 21.76 -17.87 -53.02
C GLY A 17 22.35 -16.85 -52.00
N SER A 18 22.75 -17.37 -50.82
CA SER A 18 23.99 -17.06 -50.06
C SER A 18 24.13 -15.85 -49.10
N ASN A 19 24.42 -16.22 -47.83
CA ASN A 19 25.31 -15.62 -46.82
C ASN A 19 25.14 -14.15 -46.35
N ARG A 20 24.80 -13.99 -45.05
CA ARG A 20 25.74 -13.52 -43.99
C ARG A 20 25.09 -13.48 -42.59
N LYS A 21 25.73 -14.16 -41.62
CA LYS A 21 25.54 -14.00 -40.17
C LYS A 21 26.21 -12.69 -39.70
N GLY A 22 25.64 -12.01 -38.69
CA GLY A 22 26.36 -10.97 -37.94
C GLY A 22 25.52 -10.08 -37.02
N SER A 23 25.32 -10.54 -35.78
CA SER A 23 25.19 -9.79 -34.50
C SER A 23 24.31 -8.53 -34.39
N ASN A 24 23.18 -8.66 -33.67
CA ASN A 24 22.64 -7.59 -32.82
C ASN A 24 23.10 -7.82 -31.38
N SER A 25 23.98 -6.95 -30.88
CA SER A 25 24.49 -6.95 -29.51
C SER A 25 23.57 -6.12 -28.59
N VAL A 26 22.79 -6.82 -27.77
CA VAL A 26 22.18 -6.25 -26.55
C VAL A 26 23.27 -6.21 -25.46
N PRO A 27 23.41 -5.13 -24.66
CA PRO A 27 24.40 -5.12 -23.59
C PRO A 27 24.01 -6.11 -22.47
N PRO A 28 24.97 -6.82 -21.85
CA PRO A 28 24.67 -7.85 -20.89
C PRO A 28 24.20 -7.28 -19.54
N THR A 29 23.20 -7.95 -18.96
CA THR A 29 22.72 -7.74 -17.60
C THR A 29 23.83 -8.06 -16.60
N THR A 30 24.15 -7.11 -15.71
CA THR A 30 25.16 -7.29 -14.67
C THR A 30 24.63 -8.27 -13.61
N GLN A 31 25.23 -9.46 -13.52
CA GLN A 31 24.95 -10.41 -12.45
C GLN A 31 25.58 -9.91 -11.14
N LEU A 32 24.74 -9.66 -10.13
CA LEU A 32 25.18 -9.37 -8.76
C LEU A 32 25.75 -10.66 -8.14
N LEU A 33 27.07 -10.68 -7.95
CA LEU A 33 27.78 -11.70 -7.19
C LEU A 33 27.33 -11.68 -5.72
N LYS A 34 26.64 -12.74 -5.31
CA LYS A 34 26.26 -13.03 -3.93
C LYS A 34 27.53 -13.27 -3.11
N GLY A 35 27.92 -12.31 -2.28
CA GLY A 35 29.02 -12.47 -1.32
C GLY A 35 28.63 -13.51 -0.27
N LYS A 36 29.42 -14.58 -0.15
CA LYS A 36 29.35 -15.52 0.97
C LYS A 36 29.75 -14.77 2.25
N GLN A 37 28.79 -14.46 3.12
CA GLN A 37 29.05 -14.22 4.52
C GLN A 37 28.89 -15.53 5.29
N SER A 38 29.95 -15.93 5.98
CA SER A 38 29.95 -16.97 6.99
C SER A 38 29.34 -16.40 8.27
N GLY A 39 28.06 -16.71 8.51
CA GLY A 39 27.38 -16.45 9.77
C GLY A 39 26.51 -17.66 10.08
N SER A 40 26.88 -18.39 11.12
CA SER A 40 26.18 -19.56 11.66
C SER A 40 24.80 -19.14 12.17
N GLN A 41 23.78 -19.26 11.32
CA GLN A 41 22.39 -19.38 11.76
C GLN A 41 22.03 -20.87 11.77
N ALA A 42 21.78 -21.39 12.96
CA ALA A 42 21.18 -22.70 13.12
C ALA A 42 19.86 -22.73 12.32
N PRO A 43 19.55 -23.81 11.58
CA PRO A 43 18.28 -23.94 10.91
C PRO A 43 17.21 -24.00 12.00
N VAL A 44 16.47 -22.91 12.18
CA VAL A 44 15.19 -22.97 12.89
C VAL A 44 14.36 -23.97 12.12
N LYS A 45 14.13 -25.15 12.72
CA LYS A 45 13.23 -26.17 12.19
C LYS A 45 11.94 -25.45 11.81
N LYS A 46 11.61 -25.42 10.51
CA LYS A 46 10.24 -25.22 10.04
C LYS A 46 9.42 -26.36 10.66
N GLU A 47 8.83 -26.12 11.82
CA GLU A 47 7.73 -26.93 12.29
C GLU A 47 6.67 -26.88 11.19
N LYS A 48 6.20 -28.05 10.73
CA LYS A 48 4.97 -28.18 9.95
C LYS A 48 3.82 -27.67 10.83
N ARG A 49 3.62 -26.36 10.86
CA ARG A 49 2.46 -25.74 11.52
C ARG A 49 1.27 -25.89 10.57
N GLN A 50 0.16 -26.40 11.11
CA GLN A 50 -1.06 -26.73 10.37
C GLN A 50 -1.69 -25.45 9.80
N SER A 51 -1.56 -25.23 8.49
CA SER A 51 -2.07 -24.03 7.79
C SER A 51 -3.54 -24.15 7.36
N SER A 52 -4.37 -24.93 8.07
CA SER A 52 -5.72 -25.25 7.59
C SER A 52 -6.84 -24.82 8.51
N SER A 53 -7.88 -24.26 7.91
CA SER A 53 -9.17 -24.02 8.56
C SER A 53 -9.71 -25.30 9.19
N ARG A 54 -10.15 -25.21 10.45
CA ARG A 54 -10.69 -26.35 11.21
C ARG A 54 -12.11 -26.68 10.74
N PHE A 55 -12.23 -27.48 9.69
CA PHE A 55 -13.50 -28.08 9.33
C PHE A 55 -13.93 -29.09 10.40
N SER A 56 -15.18 -29.01 10.86
CA SER A 56 -15.78 -30.03 11.73
C SER A 56 -16.11 -31.26 10.89
N LEU A 57 -15.16 -32.18 10.76
CA LEU A 57 -15.28 -33.34 9.90
C LEU A 57 -16.51 -34.19 10.22
N SER A 58 -17.21 -34.67 9.20
CA SER A 58 -18.39 -35.53 9.39
C SER A 58 -17.98 -36.92 9.87
N ASN A 59 -18.74 -37.46 10.85
CA ASN A 59 -18.51 -38.80 11.43
C ASN A 59 -18.77 -39.93 10.44
N ASN A 60 -19.71 -39.76 9.50
CA ASN A 60 -19.98 -40.70 8.42
C ASN A 60 -19.72 -40.02 7.07
N ARG A 61 -18.80 -40.58 6.28
CA ARG A 61 -18.29 -39.97 5.03
C ARG A 61 -18.62 -40.79 3.78
N GLU A 62 -19.35 -41.89 3.93
CA GLU A 62 -19.74 -42.75 2.81
C GLU A 62 -20.91 -42.12 2.05
N LEU A 63 -20.69 -41.73 0.79
CA LEU A 63 -21.70 -41.11 -0.05
C LEU A 63 -22.26 -42.10 -1.07
N GLN A 64 -23.57 -42.25 -1.13
CA GLN A 64 -24.21 -43.02 -2.20
C GLN A 64 -24.18 -42.25 -3.53
N LYS A 65 -23.73 -42.87 -4.62
CA LYS A 65 -23.79 -42.24 -5.95
C LYS A 65 -25.25 -42.14 -6.41
N LEU A 66 -25.83 -40.94 -6.30
CA LEU A 66 -27.20 -40.66 -6.72
C LEU A 66 -27.33 -40.63 -8.26
N PRO A 67 -28.52 -40.92 -8.83
CA PRO A 67 -28.79 -40.80 -10.27
C PRO A 67 -28.52 -39.40 -10.82
N ALA A 68 -28.34 -39.29 -12.14
CA ALA A 68 -28.22 -38.01 -12.82
C ALA A 68 -29.59 -37.35 -13.01
N PHE A 69 -29.66 -36.01 -13.06
CA PHE A 69 -30.93 -35.29 -13.26
C PHE A 69 -31.63 -35.64 -14.58
N LYS A 70 -30.85 -36.01 -15.62
CA LYS A 70 -31.36 -36.40 -16.94
C LYS A 70 -32.08 -37.75 -16.93
N ASP A 71 -31.76 -38.61 -15.97
CA ASP A 71 -32.26 -39.98 -15.90
C ASP A 71 -33.53 -40.10 -15.04
N VAL A 72 -33.98 -38.99 -14.43
CA VAL A 72 -35.09 -38.95 -13.47
C VAL A 72 -36.25 -38.10 -14.01
N PRO A 73 -37.51 -38.56 -13.87
CA PRO A 73 -38.68 -37.80 -14.30
C PRO A 73 -38.76 -36.42 -13.64
N PRO A 74 -39.26 -35.37 -14.34
CA PRO A 74 -39.32 -34.01 -13.82
C PRO A 74 -39.98 -33.86 -12.44
N ALA A 75 -40.99 -34.69 -12.13
CA ALA A 75 -41.70 -34.68 -10.85
C ALA A 75 -40.83 -35.13 -9.64
N GLU A 76 -39.77 -35.89 -9.89
CA GLU A 76 -38.86 -36.39 -8.85
C GLU A 76 -37.55 -35.60 -8.78
N GLN A 77 -37.27 -34.74 -9.77
CA GLN A 77 -36.03 -33.96 -9.84
C GLN A 77 -35.85 -33.03 -8.64
N GLU A 78 -36.92 -32.40 -8.14
CA GLU A 78 -36.85 -31.54 -6.95
C GLU A 78 -36.44 -32.33 -5.71
N LYS A 79 -37.02 -33.53 -5.50
CA LYS A 79 -36.65 -34.42 -4.39
C LYS A 79 -35.20 -34.88 -4.50
N LEU A 80 -34.76 -35.24 -5.71
CA LEU A 80 -33.37 -35.60 -5.98
C LEU A 80 -32.42 -34.44 -5.71
N PHE A 81 -32.82 -33.21 -6.06
CA PHE A 81 -32.01 -32.01 -5.83
C PHE A 81 -31.79 -31.77 -4.33
N VAL A 82 -32.84 -31.87 -3.52
CA VAL A 82 -32.73 -31.80 -2.05
C VAL A 82 -31.84 -32.90 -1.50
N GLN A 83 -31.94 -34.14 -2.01
CA GLN A 83 -31.07 -35.24 -1.60
C GLN A 83 -29.59 -34.96 -1.92
N LYS A 84 -29.28 -34.46 -3.12
CA LYS A 84 -27.91 -34.06 -3.49
C LYS A 84 -27.40 -32.91 -2.62
N LEU A 85 -28.22 -31.89 -2.35
CA LEU A 85 -27.86 -30.79 -1.44
C LEU A 85 -27.45 -31.30 -0.05
N ARG A 86 -28.27 -32.16 0.56
CA ARG A 86 -27.98 -32.77 1.87
C ARG A 86 -26.73 -33.65 1.84
N GLN A 87 -26.51 -34.39 0.76
CA GLN A 87 -25.32 -35.20 0.58
C GLN A 87 -24.04 -34.35 0.51
N CYS A 88 -24.12 -33.18 -0.12
CA CYS A 88 -23.02 -32.22 -0.20
C CYS A 88 -22.70 -31.51 1.13
N CYS A 89 -23.52 -31.67 2.18
CA CYS A 89 -23.20 -31.20 3.53
C CYS A 89 -22.13 -32.07 4.24
N VAL A 90 -21.81 -33.25 3.72
CA VAL A 90 -20.75 -34.10 4.29
C VAL A 90 -19.38 -33.47 4.02
N LEU A 91 -18.60 -33.24 5.08
CA LEU A 91 -17.28 -32.62 5.02
C LEU A 91 -16.18 -33.68 4.98
N PHE A 92 -15.24 -33.49 4.05
CA PHE A 92 -14.08 -34.37 3.87
C PHE A 92 -12.81 -33.68 4.35
N ASP A 93 -11.86 -34.48 4.79
CA ASP A 93 -10.53 -34.00 5.14
C ASP A 93 -9.63 -33.95 3.90
N PHE A 94 -9.08 -32.79 3.60
CA PHE A 94 -8.12 -32.59 2.51
C PHE A 94 -6.70 -32.35 3.02
N VAL A 95 -6.50 -32.23 4.34
CA VAL A 95 -5.27 -31.73 4.95
C VAL A 95 -4.59 -32.80 5.79
N SER A 96 -5.31 -33.41 6.75
CA SER A 96 -4.69 -34.40 7.64
C SER A 96 -4.41 -35.71 6.90
N ASP A 97 -5.33 -36.10 6.01
CA ASP A 97 -5.15 -37.24 5.10
C ASP A 97 -5.66 -36.89 3.67
N PRO A 98 -4.77 -36.33 2.83
CA PRO A 98 -5.15 -35.92 1.46
C PRO A 98 -5.63 -37.09 0.59
N LEU A 99 -5.15 -38.31 0.87
CA LEU A 99 -5.45 -39.51 0.08
C LEU A 99 -6.63 -40.32 0.65
N SER A 100 -7.24 -39.88 1.75
CA SER A 100 -8.46 -40.50 2.27
C SER A 100 -9.65 -40.23 1.34
N ASP A 101 -10.64 -41.12 1.40
CA ASP A 101 -11.99 -40.87 0.87
C ASP A 101 -12.06 -40.46 -0.61
N LEU A 102 -11.04 -40.75 -1.44
CA LEU A 102 -10.96 -40.27 -2.84
C LEU A 102 -12.23 -40.58 -3.65
N LYS A 103 -12.77 -41.78 -3.47
CA LYS A 103 -14.04 -42.20 -4.09
C LYS A 103 -15.19 -41.28 -3.71
N TRP A 104 -15.32 -40.95 -2.43
CA TRP A 104 -16.44 -40.16 -1.91
C TRP A 104 -16.23 -38.65 -2.16
N LYS A 105 -14.99 -38.17 -2.12
CA LYS A 105 -14.59 -36.84 -2.59
C LYS A 105 -14.98 -36.62 -4.04
N GLU A 106 -14.76 -37.62 -4.90
CA GLU A 106 -15.19 -37.58 -6.30
C GLU A 106 -16.71 -37.54 -6.45
N VAL A 107 -17.44 -38.36 -5.68
CA VAL A 107 -18.91 -38.36 -5.69
C VAL A 107 -19.47 -36.97 -5.34
N LYS A 108 -18.93 -36.32 -4.30
CA LYS A 108 -19.34 -34.95 -3.94
C LYS A 108 -18.98 -33.93 -5.02
N ARG A 109 -17.77 -34.02 -5.60
CA ARG A 109 -17.34 -33.12 -6.69
C ARG A 109 -18.28 -33.23 -7.89
N ALA A 110 -18.57 -34.44 -8.34
CA ALA A 110 -19.47 -34.68 -9.46
C ALA A 110 -20.90 -34.19 -9.15
N ALA A 111 -21.41 -34.43 -7.93
CA ALA A 111 -22.74 -33.96 -7.53
C ALA A 111 -22.85 -32.43 -7.53
N LEU A 112 -21.85 -31.71 -6.99
CA LEU A 112 -21.81 -30.25 -7.02
C LEU A 112 -21.72 -29.70 -8.44
N SER A 113 -20.83 -30.27 -9.28
CA SER A 113 -20.69 -29.86 -10.68
C SER A 113 -21.99 -30.04 -11.47
N GLU A 114 -22.67 -31.17 -11.26
CA GLU A 114 -23.96 -31.44 -11.90
C GLU A 114 -25.05 -30.47 -11.42
N MET A 115 -25.07 -30.12 -10.12
CA MET A 115 -26.01 -29.13 -9.58
C MET A 115 -25.77 -27.73 -10.15
N VAL A 116 -24.51 -27.34 -10.38
CA VAL A 116 -24.16 -26.07 -11.05
C VAL A 116 -24.70 -26.07 -12.48
N GLU A 117 -24.48 -27.13 -13.25
CA GLU A 117 -25.02 -27.23 -14.61
C GLU A 117 -26.55 -27.20 -14.63
N TYR A 118 -27.18 -27.93 -13.71
CA TYR A 118 -28.64 -28.05 -13.60
C TYR A 118 -29.30 -26.69 -13.32
N ILE A 119 -28.82 -25.92 -12.35
CA ILE A 119 -29.40 -24.61 -12.02
C ILE A 119 -29.10 -23.55 -13.10
N THR A 120 -28.04 -23.73 -13.88
CA THR A 120 -27.64 -22.77 -14.92
C THR A 120 -28.46 -22.95 -16.21
N HIS A 121 -28.76 -24.19 -16.61
CA HIS A 121 -29.43 -24.46 -17.89
C HIS A 121 -30.96 -24.59 -17.78
N ASN A 122 -31.48 -24.90 -16.59
CA ASN A 122 -32.90 -25.11 -16.39
C ASN A 122 -33.55 -23.91 -15.68
N ARG A 123 -34.75 -23.54 -16.12
CA ARG A 123 -35.57 -22.48 -15.49
C ARG A 123 -36.60 -23.07 -14.53
N ASN A 124 -37.04 -22.24 -13.58
CA ASN A 124 -38.03 -22.56 -12.54
C ASN A 124 -37.64 -23.74 -11.64
N VAL A 125 -36.34 -24.01 -11.50
CA VAL A 125 -35.81 -25.05 -10.59
C VAL A 125 -35.81 -24.59 -9.12
N ILE A 126 -35.71 -23.28 -8.90
CA ILE A 126 -35.58 -22.68 -7.56
C ILE A 126 -36.97 -22.51 -6.94
N THR A 127 -37.49 -23.58 -6.34
CA THR A 127 -38.75 -23.56 -5.58
C THR A 127 -38.53 -23.09 -4.14
N GLU A 128 -39.61 -22.74 -3.42
CA GLU A 128 -39.53 -22.28 -2.02
C GLU A 128 -38.77 -23.21 -1.05
N PRO A 129 -38.95 -24.56 -1.08
CA PRO A 129 -38.26 -25.47 -0.15
C PRO A 129 -36.76 -25.60 -0.42
N ILE A 130 -36.26 -25.16 -1.58
CA ILE A 130 -34.83 -25.26 -1.94
C ILE A 130 -33.99 -24.20 -1.23
N TYR A 131 -34.55 -23.00 -0.97
CA TYR A 131 -33.83 -21.89 -0.33
C TYR A 131 -33.15 -22.28 1.00
N PRO A 132 -33.82 -22.88 2.00
CA PRO A 132 -33.17 -23.25 3.25
C PRO A 132 -32.08 -24.30 3.06
N GLU A 133 -32.28 -25.28 2.17
CA GLU A 133 -31.32 -26.36 1.92
C GLU A 133 -30.04 -25.82 1.26
N VAL A 134 -30.16 -24.89 0.32
CA VAL A 134 -29.01 -24.23 -0.32
C VAL A 134 -28.23 -23.37 0.67
N VAL A 135 -28.91 -22.53 1.45
CA VAL A 135 -28.27 -21.66 2.45
C VAL A 135 -27.57 -22.50 3.52
N HIS A 136 -28.20 -23.59 3.96
CA HIS A 136 -27.62 -24.51 4.92
C HIS A 136 -26.39 -25.25 4.37
N MET A 137 -26.47 -25.75 3.14
CA MET A 137 -25.35 -26.42 2.47
C MET A 137 -24.16 -25.46 2.31
N PHE A 138 -24.40 -24.21 1.89
CA PHE A 138 -23.37 -23.19 1.83
C PHE A 138 -22.76 -22.91 3.21
N ALA A 139 -23.59 -22.66 4.23
CA ALA A 139 -23.11 -22.36 5.57
C ALA A 139 -22.22 -23.48 6.16
N ILE A 140 -22.61 -24.75 5.98
CA ILE A 140 -21.81 -25.91 6.46
C ILE A 140 -20.46 -26.01 5.76
N ASN A 141 -20.42 -25.78 4.44
CA ASN A 141 -19.19 -25.93 3.67
C ASN A 141 -18.25 -24.72 3.82
N MET A 142 -18.80 -23.52 4.06
CA MET A 142 -18.02 -22.29 4.03
C MET A 142 -17.65 -21.75 5.40
N PHE A 143 -18.62 -21.66 6.33
CA PHE A 143 -18.43 -20.95 7.59
C PHE A 143 -17.59 -21.77 8.56
N ARG A 144 -16.33 -21.36 8.68
CA ARG A 144 -15.29 -22.00 9.47
C ARG A 144 -14.38 -20.95 10.07
N THR A 145 -13.73 -21.29 11.17
CA THR A 145 -12.62 -20.48 11.67
C THR A 145 -11.42 -20.67 10.75
N LEU A 146 -10.91 -19.55 10.23
CA LEU A 146 -9.70 -19.52 9.42
C LEU A 146 -8.49 -20.03 10.22
N PRO A 147 -7.50 -20.67 9.57
CA PRO A 147 -6.28 -21.07 10.25
C PRO A 147 -5.53 -19.87 10.82
N PRO A 148 -4.68 -20.09 11.83
CA PRO A 148 -3.68 -19.08 12.21
C PRO A 148 -2.84 -18.71 11.00
N SER A 149 -2.49 -17.42 10.87
CA SER A 149 -1.70 -16.95 9.75
C SER A 149 -0.39 -17.72 9.63
N SER A 150 -0.08 -18.15 8.40
CA SER A 150 1.17 -18.84 8.07
C SER A 150 2.34 -17.86 7.93
N ASN A 151 2.03 -16.59 7.72
CA ASN A 151 3.00 -15.55 7.43
C ASN A 151 3.61 -14.99 8.71
N PRO A 152 4.92 -14.67 8.69
CA PRO A 152 5.57 -14.04 9.82
C PRO A 152 4.97 -12.65 10.06
N THR A 153 4.71 -12.32 11.32
CA THR A 153 4.18 -11.01 11.72
C THR A 153 5.30 -10.13 12.28
N GLY A 154 5.27 -8.84 11.97
CA GLY A 154 6.23 -7.88 12.51
C GLY A 154 6.47 -6.68 11.61
N ALA A 155 7.20 -5.69 12.13
CA ALA A 155 7.52 -4.46 11.40
C ALA A 155 8.55 -4.66 10.27
N GLU A 156 9.21 -5.82 10.23
CA GLU A 156 10.24 -6.17 9.24
C GLU A 156 9.68 -6.91 8.03
N PHE A 157 8.41 -7.32 8.08
CA PHE A 157 7.78 -8.12 7.03
C PHE A 157 6.88 -7.23 6.17
N ASP A 158 7.07 -7.32 4.86
CA ASP A 158 6.23 -6.67 3.87
C ASP A 158 5.17 -7.67 3.40
N PRO A 159 3.86 -7.40 3.62
CA PRO A 159 2.79 -8.28 3.15
C PRO A 159 2.76 -8.49 1.63
N GLU A 160 3.43 -7.65 0.83
CA GLU A 160 3.57 -7.89 -0.61
C GLU A 160 4.51 -9.07 -0.93
N GLU A 161 5.38 -9.47 -0.01
CA GLU A 161 6.30 -10.60 -0.16
C GLU A 161 5.71 -11.94 0.34
N ASP A 162 4.51 -11.90 0.93
CA ASP A 162 3.87 -13.08 1.49
C ASP A 162 3.54 -14.12 0.41
N GLU A 163 3.97 -15.36 0.60
CA GLU A 163 3.57 -16.47 -0.26
C GLU A 163 2.12 -16.86 0.06
N PRO A 164 1.18 -16.82 -0.91
CA PRO A 164 -0.22 -17.09 -0.63
C PRO A 164 -0.43 -18.57 -0.27
N THR A 165 -0.95 -18.82 0.93
CA THR A 165 -1.35 -20.17 1.34
C THR A 165 -2.66 -20.54 0.65
N LEU A 166 -2.60 -21.54 -0.24
CA LEU A 166 -3.77 -22.04 -0.95
C LEU A 166 -4.59 -23.00 -0.08
N GLU A 167 -5.91 -22.88 -0.14
CA GLU A 167 -6.83 -23.77 0.58
C GLU A 167 -6.84 -25.18 -0.06
N ALA A 168 -6.61 -26.21 0.75
CA ALA A 168 -6.50 -27.59 0.27
C ALA A 168 -7.85 -28.17 -0.18
N ALA A 169 -8.95 -27.74 0.47
CA ALA A 169 -10.31 -28.15 0.13
C ALA A 169 -10.89 -27.42 -1.11
N TRP A 170 -10.09 -26.60 -1.80
CA TRP A 170 -10.51 -25.78 -2.93
C TRP A 170 -11.33 -26.50 -4.02
N PRO A 171 -11.03 -27.75 -4.42
CA PRO A 171 -11.82 -28.45 -5.44
C PRO A 171 -13.32 -28.62 -5.09
N HIS A 172 -13.65 -28.66 -3.80
CA HIS A 172 -15.06 -28.66 -3.34
C HIS A 172 -15.56 -27.24 -3.12
N LEU A 173 -14.78 -26.38 -2.46
CA LEU A 173 -15.20 -25.01 -2.12
C LEU A 173 -15.48 -24.16 -3.36
N GLN A 174 -14.65 -24.30 -4.41
CA GLN A 174 -14.86 -23.61 -5.68
C GLN A 174 -16.26 -23.89 -6.25
N LEU A 175 -16.68 -25.15 -6.26
CA LEU A 175 -17.99 -25.55 -6.78
C LEU A 175 -19.14 -25.09 -5.87
N VAL A 176 -18.93 -25.04 -4.56
CA VAL A 176 -19.93 -24.50 -3.62
C VAL A 176 -20.11 -22.99 -3.83
N TYR A 177 -19.02 -22.23 -4.00
CA TYR A 177 -19.08 -20.81 -4.34
C TYR A 177 -19.75 -20.58 -5.69
N GLU A 178 -19.33 -21.31 -6.72
CA GLU A 178 -19.90 -21.19 -8.05
C GLU A 178 -21.40 -21.50 -8.05
N PHE A 179 -21.81 -22.60 -7.39
CA PHE A 179 -23.21 -22.97 -7.23
C PHE A 179 -24.02 -21.87 -6.55
N PHE A 180 -23.53 -21.34 -5.41
CA PHE A 180 -24.24 -20.30 -4.67
C PHE A 180 -24.33 -18.99 -5.45
N LEU A 181 -23.29 -18.65 -6.20
CA LEU A 181 -23.28 -17.47 -7.06
C LEU A 181 -24.28 -17.62 -8.21
N ARG A 182 -24.31 -18.76 -8.91
CA ARG A 182 -25.34 -19.05 -9.93
C ARG A 182 -26.75 -19.02 -9.35
N PHE A 183 -26.94 -19.57 -8.15
CA PHE A 183 -28.21 -19.50 -7.42
C PHE A 183 -28.65 -18.05 -7.15
N LEU A 184 -27.74 -17.19 -6.70
CA LEU A 184 -28.02 -15.77 -6.47
C LEU A 184 -28.28 -14.99 -7.77
N GLU A 185 -27.57 -15.31 -8.85
CA GLU A 185 -27.67 -14.62 -10.14
C GLU A 185 -28.86 -15.08 -10.99
N SER A 186 -29.45 -16.24 -10.68
CA SER A 186 -30.59 -16.78 -11.39
C SER A 186 -31.74 -15.76 -11.50
N PRO A 187 -32.38 -15.64 -12.67
CA PRO A 187 -33.54 -14.76 -12.85
C PRO A 187 -34.75 -15.22 -12.02
N ASP A 188 -34.81 -16.51 -11.66
CA ASP A 188 -35.90 -17.10 -10.87
C ASP A 188 -35.71 -16.89 -9.36
N PHE A 189 -34.57 -16.31 -8.94
CA PHE A 189 -34.26 -16.03 -7.55
C PHE A 189 -35.17 -14.93 -6.97
N GLN A 190 -35.84 -15.23 -5.87
CA GLN A 190 -36.78 -14.34 -5.18
C GLN A 190 -36.21 -13.84 -3.84
N PRO A 191 -35.77 -12.56 -3.74
CA PRO A 191 -35.19 -12.01 -2.52
C PRO A 191 -36.13 -12.04 -1.31
N ASN A 192 -37.45 -11.95 -1.54
CA ASN A 192 -38.46 -11.95 -0.48
C ASN A 192 -38.56 -13.27 0.30
N ILE A 193 -38.20 -14.39 -0.35
CA ILE A 193 -38.16 -15.70 0.29
C ILE A 193 -36.79 -15.90 0.94
N ALA A 194 -35.72 -15.61 0.20
CA ALA A 194 -34.34 -15.78 0.65
C ALA A 194 -34.00 -14.96 1.91
N LYS A 195 -34.60 -13.78 2.12
CA LYS A 195 -34.33 -12.93 3.29
C LYS A 195 -34.65 -13.58 4.64
N LYS A 196 -35.44 -14.66 4.65
CA LYS A 196 -35.74 -15.43 5.87
C LYS A 196 -34.54 -16.28 6.33
N TYR A 197 -33.63 -16.58 5.41
CA TYR A 197 -32.50 -17.49 5.62
C TYR A 197 -31.14 -16.78 5.50
N ILE A 198 -31.05 -15.76 4.63
CA ILE A 198 -29.89 -14.87 4.53
C ILE A 198 -30.16 -13.68 5.45
N ASP A 199 -29.76 -13.83 6.72
CA ASP A 199 -29.93 -12.85 7.77
C ASP A 199 -28.59 -12.13 8.11
N GLN A 200 -28.61 -11.32 9.17
CA GLN A 200 -27.43 -10.60 9.64
C GLN A 200 -26.31 -11.54 10.11
N ARG A 201 -26.67 -12.71 10.68
CA ARG A 201 -25.70 -13.70 11.14
C ARG A 201 -24.99 -14.33 9.96
N PHE A 202 -25.72 -14.70 8.92
CA PHE A 202 -25.15 -15.21 7.67
C PHE A 202 -24.14 -14.22 7.08
N VAL A 203 -24.50 -12.93 7.00
CA VAL A 203 -23.62 -11.87 6.48
C VAL A 203 -22.36 -11.70 7.33
N MET A 204 -22.49 -11.77 8.66
CA MET A 204 -21.35 -11.65 9.57
C MET A 204 -20.34 -12.79 9.36
N GLN A 205 -20.82 -14.03 9.30
CA GLN A 205 -19.95 -15.20 9.06
C GLN A 205 -19.34 -15.18 7.64
N LEU A 206 -20.06 -14.65 6.65
CA LEU A 206 -19.52 -14.44 5.31
C LEU A 206 -18.40 -13.40 5.31
N LEU A 207 -18.55 -12.31 6.06
CA LEU A 207 -17.55 -11.25 6.17
C LEU A 207 -16.28 -11.72 6.88
N GLU A 208 -16.39 -12.60 7.89
CA GLU A 208 -15.23 -13.19 8.57
C GLU A 208 -14.31 -13.98 7.63
N LEU A 209 -14.86 -14.53 6.53
CA LEU A 209 -14.06 -15.28 5.55
C LEU A 209 -13.20 -14.39 4.65
N PHE A 210 -13.41 -13.07 4.62
CA PHE A 210 -12.58 -12.16 3.81
C PHE A 210 -11.12 -12.11 4.28
N ASP A 211 -10.83 -12.59 5.48
CA ASP A 211 -9.47 -12.70 6.00
C ASP A 211 -8.73 -13.97 5.52
N SER A 212 -9.35 -14.76 4.61
CA SER A 212 -8.70 -15.94 4.01
C SER A 212 -7.41 -15.54 3.28
N GLU A 213 -6.34 -16.33 3.46
CA GLU A 213 -5.06 -16.14 2.75
C GLU A 213 -5.19 -16.45 1.25
N ASP A 214 -6.18 -17.27 0.86
CA ASP A 214 -6.39 -17.68 -0.53
C ASP A 214 -7.09 -16.57 -1.35
N PRO A 215 -6.40 -15.93 -2.31
CA PRO A 215 -7.00 -14.85 -3.12
C PRO A 215 -8.20 -15.32 -3.95
N ARG A 216 -8.26 -16.61 -4.31
CA ARG A 216 -9.37 -17.18 -5.08
C ARG A 216 -10.64 -17.18 -4.24
N GLU A 217 -10.53 -17.51 -2.96
CA GLU A 217 -11.64 -17.48 -2.01
C GLU A 217 -12.15 -16.05 -1.83
N ARG A 218 -11.24 -15.09 -1.65
CA ARG A 218 -11.59 -13.66 -1.51
C ARG A 218 -12.31 -13.10 -2.74
N ASP A 219 -11.92 -13.49 -3.95
CA ASP A 219 -12.59 -13.01 -5.18
C ASP A 219 -14.03 -13.53 -5.32
N PHE A 220 -14.28 -14.79 -4.93
CA PHE A 220 -15.65 -15.32 -4.86
C PHE A 220 -16.48 -14.65 -3.75
N LEU A 221 -15.89 -14.42 -2.57
CA LEU A 221 -16.53 -13.70 -1.48
C LEU A 221 -16.91 -12.28 -1.89
N LYS A 222 -16.00 -11.58 -2.59
CA LYS A 222 -16.21 -10.24 -3.13
C LYS A 222 -17.47 -10.19 -4.00
N THR A 223 -17.53 -11.08 -4.99
CA THR A 223 -18.66 -11.14 -5.91
C THR A 223 -19.95 -11.55 -5.20
N THR A 224 -19.88 -12.53 -4.30
CA THR A 224 -21.03 -13.01 -3.53
C THR A 224 -21.62 -11.91 -2.65
N LEU A 225 -20.78 -11.20 -1.88
CA LEU A 225 -21.21 -10.11 -1.02
C LEU A 225 -21.77 -8.94 -1.83
N HIS A 226 -21.17 -8.61 -2.97
CA HIS A 226 -21.70 -7.57 -3.87
C HIS A 226 -23.11 -7.92 -4.38
N ARG A 227 -23.35 -9.17 -4.80
CA ARG A 227 -24.70 -9.62 -5.22
C ARG A 227 -25.71 -9.58 -4.07
N ILE A 228 -25.31 -9.98 -2.87
CA ILE A 228 -26.16 -9.90 -1.67
C ILE A 228 -26.50 -8.42 -1.37
N TYR A 229 -25.52 -7.52 -1.39
CA TYR A 229 -25.75 -6.09 -1.17
C TYR A 229 -26.73 -5.48 -2.19
N GLY A 230 -26.59 -5.87 -3.46
CA GLY A 230 -27.46 -5.43 -4.54
C GLY A 230 -28.92 -5.87 -4.34
N LYS A 231 -29.13 -7.17 -4.07
CA LYS A 231 -30.46 -7.80 -3.99
C LYS A 231 -31.21 -7.55 -2.67
N PHE A 232 -30.50 -7.39 -1.55
CA PHE A 232 -31.11 -7.27 -0.23
C PHE A 232 -30.98 -5.86 0.35
N LEU A 233 -31.94 -4.98 0.02
CA LEU A 233 -31.94 -3.59 0.52
C LEU A 233 -31.91 -3.49 2.06
N GLY A 234 -32.59 -4.41 2.76
CA GLY A 234 -32.63 -4.45 4.23
C GLY A 234 -31.31 -4.80 4.91
N LEU A 235 -30.36 -5.42 4.19
CA LEU A 235 -29.04 -5.79 4.73
C LEU A 235 -27.98 -4.72 4.46
N ARG A 236 -28.24 -3.74 3.58
CA ARG A 236 -27.23 -2.74 3.16
C ARG A 236 -26.64 -1.96 4.31
N ALA A 237 -27.47 -1.47 5.23
CA ALA A 237 -27.00 -0.72 6.39
C ALA A 237 -26.13 -1.58 7.32
N TYR A 238 -26.52 -2.85 7.50
CA TYR A 238 -25.76 -3.80 8.32
C TYR A 238 -24.40 -4.13 7.68
N ILE A 239 -24.38 -4.43 6.38
CA ILE A 239 -23.14 -4.71 5.63
C ILE A 239 -22.17 -3.54 5.75
N ARG A 240 -22.61 -2.30 5.46
CA ARG A 240 -21.75 -1.11 5.61
C ARG A 240 -21.22 -0.95 7.02
N LYS A 241 -22.07 -1.13 8.04
CA LYS A 241 -21.65 -1.05 9.44
C LYS A 241 -20.60 -2.10 9.80
N GLN A 242 -20.76 -3.34 9.33
CA GLN A 242 -19.79 -4.40 9.63
C GLN A 242 -18.46 -4.22 8.90
N ILE A 243 -18.49 -3.78 7.63
CA ILE A 243 -17.26 -3.42 6.91
C ILE A 243 -16.53 -2.27 7.65
N ASN A 244 -17.26 -1.28 8.16
CA ASN A 244 -16.66 -0.21 8.97
C ASN A 244 -15.99 -0.75 10.24
N ASN A 245 -16.62 -1.70 10.93
CA ASN A 245 -16.02 -2.32 12.12
C ASN A 245 -14.74 -3.07 11.78
N ILE A 246 -14.71 -3.79 10.65
CA ILE A 246 -13.51 -4.47 10.14
C ILE A 246 -12.41 -3.44 9.87
N PHE A 247 -12.72 -2.35 9.18
CA PHE A 247 -11.75 -1.28 8.91
C PHE A 247 -11.27 -0.59 10.18
N TYR A 248 -12.13 -0.36 11.17
CA TYR A 248 -11.70 0.22 12.45
C TYR A 248 -10.74 -0.69 13.20
N ARG A 249 -11.04 -1.98 13.27
CA ARG A 249 -10.16 -2.98 13.87
C ARG A 249 -8.83 -3.07 13.12
N PHE A 250 -8.87 -3.06 11.80
CA PHE A 250 -7.67 -3.06 10.96
C PHE A 250 -6.80 -1.81 11.19
N ILE A 251 -7.39 -0.60 11.18
CA ILE A 251 -6.64 0.65 11.30
C ILE A 251 -6.07 0.87 12.71
N TYR A 252 -6.82 0.51 13.75
CA TYR A 252 -6.53 0.94 15.12
C TYR A 252 -6.10 -0.18 16.08
N GLU A 253 -6.32 -1.46 15.73
CA GLU A 253 -6.05 -2.58 16.63
C GLU A 253 -4.99 -3.54 16.06
N THR A 254 -5.21 -4.08 14.86
CA THR A 254 -4.41 -5.22 14.36
C THR A 254 -3.39 -4.85 13.28
N GLU A 255 -3.65 -3.83 12.45
CA GLU A 255 -2.89 -3.51 11.23
C GLU A 255 -2.69 -4.72 10.27
N HIS A 256 -3.50 -5.77 10.41
CA HIS A 256 -3.44 -6.98 9.60
C HIS A 256 -4.85 -7.47 9.27
N HIS A 257 -5.11 -7.63 7.97
CA HIS A 257 -6.32 -8.24 7.40
C HIS A 257 -6.11 -8.44 5.89
N ASN A 258 -6.37 -9.65 5.36
CA ASN A 258 -6.03 -10.00 3.97
C ASN A 258 -7.00 -9.43 2.92
N GLY A 259 -8.28 -9.24 3.30
CA GLY A 259 -9.35 -8.86 2.35
C GLY A 259 -9.67 -7.37 2.23
N ILE A 260 -8.76 -6.45 2.58
CA ILE A 260 -9.06 -5.00 2.56
C ILE A 260 -9.27 -4.50 1.13
N ALA A 261 -8.47 -4.95 0.17
CA ALA A 261 -8.58 -4.56 -1.23
C ALA A 261 -9.94 -4.96 -1.81
N GLU A 262 -10.36 -6.21 -1.61
CA GLU A 262 -11.62 -6.74 -2.14
C GLU A 262 -12.83 -6.05 -1.50
N LEU A 263 -12.78 -5.74 -0.21
CA LEU A 263 -13.83 -4.95 0.45
C LEU A 263 -13.93 -3.53 -0.12
N LEU A 264 -12.79 -2.89 -0.43
CA LEU A 264 -12.76 -1.58 -1.07
C LEU A 264 -13.30 -1.61 -2.50
N GLU A 265 -13.06 -2.67 -3.29
CA GLU A 265 -13.66 -2.80 -4.63
C GLU A 265 -15.19 -2.81 -4.57
N ILE A 266 -15.76 -3.55 -3.61
CA ILE A 266 -17.21 -3.58 -3.39
C ILE A 266 -17.70 -2.18 -2.99
N LEU A 267 -16.99 -1.51 -2.08
CA LEU A 267 -17.35 -0.17 -1.64
C LEU A 267 -17.26 0.86 -2.77
N GLY A 268 -16.27 0.77 -3.66
CA GLY A 268 -16.17 1.62 -4.84
C GLY A 268 -17.42 1.55 -5.71
N SER A 269 -17.90 0.32 -5.98
CA SER A 269 -19.17 0.11 -6.70
C SER A 269 -20.38 0.67 -5.95
N ILE A 270 -20.41 0.51 -4.62
CA ILE A 270 -21.47 1.05 -3.76
C ILE A 270 -21.49 2.59 -3.78
N ILE A 271 -20.32 3.22 -3.69
CA ILE A 271 -20.17 4.69 -3.67
C ILE A 271 -20.63 5.28 -5.00
N ASN A 272 -20.27 4.64 -6.12
CA ASN A 272 -20.76 5.08 -7.43
C ASN A 272 -22.30 5.03 -7.51
N GLY A 273 -22.93 4.10 -6.82
CA GLY A 273 -24.39 3.99 -6.71
C GLY A 273 -25.07 4.93 -5.71
N PHE A 274 -24.35 5.82 -5.02
CA PHE A 274 -24.97 6.76 -4.07
C PHE A 274 -25.89 7.76 -4.76
N ALA A 275 -27.02 8.02 -4.12
CA ALA A 275 -27.95 9.07 -4.53
C ALA A 275 -27.42 10.44 -4.11
N LEU A 276 -27.70 11.45 -4.94
CA LEU A 276 -27.45 12.85 -4.63
C LEU A 276 -28.73 13.49 -4.08
N PRO A 277 -28.65 14.36 -3.06
CA PRO A 277 -27.44 14.76 -2.33
C PRO A 277 -26.88 13.64 -1.44
N LEU A 278 -25.56 13.62 -1.27
CA LEU A 278 -24.89 12.63 -0.40
C LEU A 278 -25.41 12.72 1.04
N LYS A 279 -25.71 11.57 1.63
CA LYS A 279 -26.11 11.49 3.04
C LYS A 279 -24.92 11.76 3.96
N GLU A 280 -25.20 12.33 5.13
CA GLU A 280 -24.18 12.63 6.14
C GLU A 280 -23.43 11.38 6.62
N GLU A 281 -24.11 10.23 6.73
CA GLU A 281 -23.46 8.95 7.06
C GLU A 281 -22.33 8.57 6.08
N HIS A 282 -22.46 8.94 4.80
CA HIS A 282 -21.46 8.66 3.77
C HIS A 282 -20.29 9.64 3.83
N LYS A 283 -20.54 10.92 4.18
CA LYS A 283 -19.49 11.91 4.43
C LYS A 283 -18.64 11.53 5.65
N ILE A 284 -19.30 11.08 6.73
CA ILE A 284 -18.61 10.55 7.92
C ILE A 284 -17.78 9.32 7.55
N PHE A 285 -18.32 8.40 6.74
CA PHE A 285 -17.59 7.22 6.28
C PHE A 285 -16.30 7.58 5.52
N LEU A 286 -16.35 8.53 4.58
CA LEU A 286 -15.16 9.04 3.89
C LEU A 286 -14.14 9.60 4.89
N LEU A 287 -14.55 10.55 5.74
CA LEU A 287 -13.62 11.30 6.59
C LEU A 287 -13.06 10.48 7.77
N LYS A 288 -13.84 9.53 8.30
CA LYS A 288 -13.49 8.77 9.52
C LYS A 288 -13.03 7.34 9.27
N VAL A 289 -13.26 6.79 8.07
CA VAL A 289 -12.88 5.42 7.74
C VAL A 289 -11.92 5.37 6.56
N LEU A 290 -12.31 5.90 5.39
CA LEU A 290 -11.46 5.82 4.19
C LEU A 290 -10.17 6.62 4.34
N LEU A 291 -10.23 7.88 4.80
CA LEU A 291 -9.00 8.68 4.93
C LEU A 291 -8.00 8.10 5.93
N PRO A 292 -8.40 7.63 7.12
CA PRO A 292 -7.46 6.95 8.03
C PRO A 292 -6.83 5.66 7.50
N LEU A 293 -7.42 4.96 6.50
CA LEU A 293 -6.80 3.78 5.89
C LEU A 293 -5.43 4.09 5.26
N HIS A 294 -5.16 5.33 4.87
CA HIS A 294 -3.86 5.75 4.34
C HIS A 294 -2.74 5.71 5.38
N LYS A 295 -3.06 5.65 6.67
CA LYS A 295 -2.06 5.64 7.75
C LYS A 295 -1.32 4.31 7.86
N VAL A 296 -2.00 3.20 7.57
CA VAL A 296 -1.49 1.84 7.80
C VAL A 296 -0.28 1.56 6.89
N LYS A 297 0.67 0.76 7.38
CA LYS A 297 1.95 0.49 6.69
C LYS A 297 1.76 -0.25 5.37
N SER A 298 0.92 -1.29 5.37
CA SER A 298 0.59 -2.15 4.23
C SER A 298 -0.35 -1.51 3.20
N LEU A 299 -0.30 -0.17 3.05
CA LEU A 299 -1.12 0.58 2.12
C LEU A 299 -0.93 0.12 0.66
N SER A 300 0.26 -0.34 0.30
CA SER A 300 0.59 -0.76 -1.07
C SER A 300 -0.36 -1.83 -1.63
N VAL A 301 -0.82 -2.75 -0.78
CA VAL A 301 -1.70 -3.88 -1.14
C VAL A 301 -3.08 -3.44 -1.63
N TYR A 302 -3.61 -2.30 -1.13
CA TYR A 302 -4.98 -1.86 -1.39
C TYR A 302 -5.10 -0.40 -1.83
N HIS A 303 -3.98 0.28 -2.05
CA HIS A 303 -3.95 1.70 -2.43
C HIS A 303 -4.77 2.02 -3.69
N PRO A 304 -4.66 1.27 -4.80
CA PRO A 304 -5.43 1.60 -6.01
C PRO A 304 -6.94 1.59 -5.77
N GLN A 305 -7.43 0.61 -5.01
CA GLN A 305 -8.86 0.48 -4.67
C GLN A 305 -9.31 1.61 -3.73
N LEU A 306 -8.44 2.04 -2.81
CA LEU A 306 -8.73 3.15 -1.90
C LEU A 306 -8.78 4.48 -2.63
N ALA A 307 -7.78 4.78 -3.48
CA ALA A 307 -7.73 5.98 -4.31
C ALA A 307 -8.99 6.07 -5.20
N TYR A 308 -9.37 4.97 -5.85
CA TYR A 308 -10.61 4.89 -6.62
C TYR A 308 -11.85 5.27 -5.78
N CYS A 309 -11.97 4.76 -4.55
CA CYS A 309 -13.07 5.12 -3.66
C CYS A 309 -13.09 6.61 -3.30
N VAL A 310 -11.92 7.21 -3.04
CA VAL A 310 -11.78 8.64 -2.69
C VAL A 310 -12.16 9.51 -3.88
N VAL A 311 -11.60 9.26 -5.06
CA VAL A 311 -11.91 10.00 -6.30
C VAL A 311 -13.41 9.90 -6.61
N GLN A 312 -14.00 8.70 -6.50
CA GLN A 312 -15.42 8.51 -6.76
C GLN A 312 -16.31 9.32 -5.80
N PHE A 313 -15.88 9.57 -4.57
CA PHE A 313 -16.58 10.46 -3.63
C PHE A 313 -16.52 11.92 -4.08
N LEU A 314 -15.36 12.38 -4.55
CA LEU A 314 -15.16 13.76 -4.99
C LEU A 314 -15.94 14.07 -6.27
N GLU A 315 -16.04 13.12 -7.20
CA GLU A 315 -16.91 13.25 -8.38
C GLU A 315 -18.39 13.41 -8.03
N LYS A 316 -18.84 12.88 -6.88
CA LYS A 316 -20.24 12.98 -6.42
C LYS A 316 -20.52 14.29 -5.69
N ASP A 317 -19.54 14.81 -4.95
CA ASP A 317 -19.66 16.05 -4.17
C ASP A 317 -18.28 16.71 -4.02
N SER A 318 -18.01 17.70 -4.89
CA SER A 318 -16.74 18.42 -4.95
C SER A 318 -16.42 19.21 -3.67
N THR A 319 -17.43 19.53 -2.85
CA THR A 319 -17.24 20.24 -1.57
C THR A 319 -16.41 19.44 -0.55
N LEU A 320 -16.28 18.13 -0.76
CA LEU A 320 -15.48 17.24 0.08
C LEU A 320 -13.98 17.29 -0.26
N THR A 321 -13.58 17.98 -1.33
CA THR A 321 -12.18 17.99 -1.78
C THR A 321 -11.24 18.62 -0.77
N GLU A 322 -11.60 19.79 -0.23
CA GLU A 322 -10.79 20.48 0.78
C GLU A 322 -10.45 19.59 1.99
N PRO A 323 -11.43 18.99 2.72
CA PRO A 323 -11.11 18.16 3.87
C PRO A 323 -10.34 16.88 3.49
N VAL A 324 -10.55 16.32 2.29
CA VAL A 324 -9.81 15.14 1.80
C VAL A 324 -8.34 15.48 1.56
N VAL A 325 -8.04 16.53 0.78
CA VAL A 325 -6.66 16.95 0.49
C VAL A 325 -5.94 17.34 1.78
N MET A 326 -6.61 18.07 2.68
CA MET A 326 -6.01 18.45 3.96
C MET A 326 -5.71 17.23 4.85
N ALA A 327 -6.53 16.17 4.80
CA ALA A 327 -6.26 14.93 5.51
C ALA A 327 -5.08 14.16 4.90
N LEU A 328 -4.98 14.06 3.58
CA LEU A 328 -3.84 13.43 2.90
C LEU A 328 -2.53 14.17 3.23
N LEU A 329 -2.55 15.50 3.21
CA LEU A 329 -1.40 16.32 3.63
C LEU A 329 -1.04 16.12 5.11
N LYS A 330 -2.04 15.91 5.98
CA LYS A 330 -1.82 15.58 7.40
C LYS A 330 -1.20 14.19 7.58
N TYR A 331 -1.63 13.20 6.80
CA TYR A 331 -1.14 11.82 6.87
C TYR A 331 0.10 11.55 6.02
N TRP A 332 0.69 12.60 5.44
CA TRP A 332 1.81 12.50 4.51
C TRP A 332 2.98 11.67 5.08
N PRO A 333 3.39 10.57 4.41
CA PRO A 333 4.48 9.71 4.86
C PRO A 333 5.79 10.47 4.99
N LYS A 334 6.47 10.37 6.14
CA LYS A 334 7.77 11.04 6.36
C LYS A 334 8.96 10.09 6.33
N THR A 335 8.72 8.79 6.48
CA THR A 335 9.76 7.75 6.60
C THR A 335 9.59 6.61 5.59
N HIS A 336 8.56 6.64 4.74
CA HIS A 336 8.22 5.55 3.82
C HIS A 336 8.06 6.05 2.38
N SER A 337 9.15 6.07 1.63
CA SER A 337 9.22 6.64 0.27
C SER A 337 8.24 5.99 -0.73
N PRO A 338 8.02 4.66 -0.75
CA PRO A 338 7.01 4.07 -1.64
C PRO A 338 5.59 4.60 -1.38
N LYS A 339 5.25 4.87 -0.11
CA LYS A 339 3.96 5.47 0.26
C LYS A 339 3.90 6.93 -0.16
N GLU A 340 5.01 7.66 -0.09
CA GLU A 340 5.04 9.03 -0.60
C GLU A 340 4.77 9.08 -2.11
N VAL A 341 5.30 8.12 -2.88
CA VAL A 341 4.98 7.97 -4.31
C VAL A 341 3.51 7.63 -4.52
N MET A 342 2.92 6.75 -3.70
CA MET A 342 1.48 6.43 -3.74
C MET A 342 0.61 7.66 -3.46
N PHE A 343 0.91 8.45 -2.42
CA PHE A 343 0.21 9.69 -2.13
C PHE A 343 0.32 10.70 -3.28
N LEU A 344 1.49 10.80 -3.93
CA LEU A 344 1.65 11.62 -5.13
C LEU A 344 0.83 11.09 -6.32
N ASN A 345 0.65 9.77 -6.45
CA ASN A 345 -0.26 9.21 -7.47
C ASN A 345 -1.71 9.61 -7.21
N GLU A 346 -2.21 9.28 -6.01
CA GLU A 346 -3.61 9.57 -5.65
C GLU A 346 -3.92 11.07 -5.72
N LEU A 347 -2.99 11.91 -5.29
CA LEU A 347 -3.18 13.36 -5.32
C LEU A 347 -3.21 13.93 -6.74
N GLU A 348 -2.53 13.31 -7.71
CA GLU A 348 -2.70 13.67 -9.13
C GLU A 348 -4.10 13.29 -9.62
N GLU A 349 -4.58 12.08 -9.32
CA GLU A 349 -5.93 11.64 -9.69
C GLU A 349 -7.02 12.54 -9.07
N ILE A 350 -6.82 13.00 -7.83
CA ILE A 350 -7.71 13.98 -7.17
C ILE A 350 -7.66 15.33 -7.89
N LEU A 351 -6.48 15.79 -8.31
CA LEU A 351 -6.34 17.04 -9.04
C LEU A 351 -6.90 16.98 -10.45
N ASP A 352 -7.06 15.81 -11.06
CA ASP A 352 -7.71 15.66 -12.37
C ASP A 352 -9.23 15.91 -12.30
N VAL A 353 -9.85 15.72 -11.13
CA VAL A 353 -11.29 15.92 -10.92
C VAL A 353 -11.63 17.16 -10.09
N ILE A 354 -10.63 17.91 -9.59
CA ILE A 354 -10.86 19.07 -8.72
C ILE A 354 -11.49 20.23 -9.49
N GLU A 355 -12.46 20.91 -8.90
CA GLU A 355 -12.96 22.17 -9.46
C GLU A 355 -12.02 23.34 -9.14
N PRO A 356 -11.85 24.34 -10.04
CA PRO A 356 -11.00 25.50 -9.77
C PRO A 356 -11.36 26.26 -8.48
N SER A 357 -12.65 26.32 -8.13
CA SER A 357 -13.16 26.92 -6.89
C SER A 357 -12.64 26.23 -5.62
N GLU A 358 -12.52 24.90 -5.65
CA GLU A 358 -12.00 24.08 -4.56
C GLU A 358 -10.47 24.06 -4.54
N PHE A 359 -9.83 24.09 -5.71
CA PHE A 359 -8.37 24.14 -5.84
C PHE A 359 -7.76 25.34 -5.12
N VAL A 360 -8.35 26.54 -5.25
CA VAL A 360 -7.85 27.77 -4.62
C VAL A 360 -7.76 27.64 -3.09
N LYS A 361 -8.61 26.81 -2.46
CA LYS A 361 -8.60 26.61 -1.00
C LYS A 361 -7.41 25.76 -0.54
N VAL A 362 -6.94 24.83 -1.38
CA VAL A 362 -5.91 23.84 -1.02
C VAL A 362 -4.56 24.07 -1.69
N MET A 363 -4.48 24.92 -2.72
CA MET A 363 -3.27 25.10 -3.53
C MET A 363 -2.04 25.49 -2.70
N GLU A 364 -2.15 26.39 -1.72
CA GLU A 364 -0.98 26.82 -0.95
C GLU A 364 -0.38 25.69 -0.09
N PRO A 365 -1.15 24.98 0.78
CA PRO A 365 -0.59 23.87 1.54
C PRO A 365 -0.14 22.70 0.66
N LEU A 366 -0.86 22.43 -0.44
CA LEU A 366 -0.51 21.41 -1.42
C LEU A 366 0.87 21.67 -2.05
N PHE A 367 1.07 22.86 -2.64
CA PHE A 367 2.32 23.18 -3.32
C PHE A 367 3.49 23.36 -2.35
N ARG A 368 3.24 23.73 -1.09
CA ARG A 368 4.28 23.67 -0.04
C ARG A 368 4.76 22.24 0.22
N GLN A 369 3.89 21.24 0.10
CA GLN A 369 4.27 19.84 0.22
C GLN A 369 4.95 19.34 -1.07
N LEU A 370 4.43 19.66 -2.26
CA LEU A 370 5.09 19.33 -3.54
C LEU A 370 6.50 19.92 -3.63
N ALA A 371 6.71 21.14 -3.16
CA ALA A 371 8.03 21.78 -3.08
C ALA A 371 9.05 20.93 -2.30
N LYS A 372 8.62 20.29 -1.21
CA LYS A 372 9.45 19.35 -0.44
C LYS A 372 9.70 18.05 -1.20
N CYS A 373 8.69 17.52 -1.89
CA CYS A 373 8.80 16.29 -2.68
C CYS A 373 9.78 16.45 -3.85
N VAL A 374 9.70 17.57 -4.57
CA VAL A 374 10.65 17.96 -5.63
C VAL A 374 12.06 18.13 -5.09
N SER A 375 12.21 18.60 -3.85
CA SER A 375 13.50 18.72 -3.16
C SER A 375 13.96 17.43 -2.49
N SER A 376 13.21 16.33 -2.63
CA SER A 376 13.54 15.07 -1.99
C SER A 376 14.84 14.50 -2.59
N PRO A 377 15.77 14.02 -1.76
CA PRO A 377 16.95 13.30 -2.27
C PRO A 377 16.57 11.94 -2.87
N HIS A 378 15.38 11.42 -2.55
CA HIS A 378 14.88 10.15 -3.06
C HIS A 378 14.35 10.31 -4.48
N PHE A 379 15.02 9.68 -5.45
CA PHE A 379 14.78 9.99 -6.85
C PHE A 379 13.34 9.69 -7.29
N GLN A 380 12.74 8.57 -6.87
CA GLN A 380 11.38 8.21 -7.27
C GLN A 380 10.33 9.23 -6.79
N VAL A 381 10.56 9.86 -5.63
CA VAL A 381 9.64 10.86 -5.07
C VAL A 381 9.75 12.16 -5.87
N ALA A 382 10.97 12.64 -6.09
CA ALA A 382 11.20 13.87 -6.84
C ALA A 382 10.76 13.75 -8.30
N GLU A 383 11.09 12.62 -8.94
CA GLU A 383 10.63 12.30 -10.30
C GLU A 383 9.10 12.28 -10.36
N ARG A 384 8.44 11.55 -9.45
CA ARG A 384 6.97 11.47 -9.45
C ARG A 384 6.28 12.82 -9.23
N ALA A 385 6.83 13.66 -8.35
CA ALA A 385 6.31 15.00 -8.13
C ALA A 385 6.52 15.91 -9.35
N LEU A 386 7.66 15.82 -10.03
CA LEU A 386 7.95 16.60 -11.24
C LEU A 386 7.09 16.17 -12.44
N TYR A 387 6.56 14.95 -12.45
CA TYR A 387 5.63 14.50 -13.49
C TYR A 387 4.30 15.27 -13.51
N TYR A 388 3.93 15.97 -12.44
CA TYR A 388 2.74 16.82 -12.41
C TYR A 388 2.77 17.93 -13.47
N TRP A 389 3.97 18.38 -13.88
CA TRP A 389 4.14 19.39 -14.93
C TRP A 389 3.82 18.87 -16.34
N ASN A 390 3.64 17.56 -16.51
CA ASN A 390 3.24 16.98 -17.79
C ASN A 390 1.71 16.87 -17.92
N ASN A 391 0.97 17.08 -16.84
CA ASN A 391 -0.48 17.04 -16.84
C ASN A 391 -1.04 18.40 -17.27
N GLU A 392 -1.73 18.44 -18.41
CA GLU A 392 -2.27 19.67 -18.99
C GLU A 392 -3.27 20.38 -18.08
N TYR A 393 -4.11 19.61 -17.37
CA TYR A 393 -5.13 20.17 -16.50
C TYR A 393 -4.49 20.81 -15.26
N ILE A 394 -3.58 20.10 -14.59
CA ILE A 394 -2.81 20.65 -13.47
C ILE A 394 -2.04 21.91 -13.90
N MET A 395 -1.41 21.88 -15.08
CA MET A 395 -0.70 23.05 -15.61
C MET A 395 -1.61 24.25 -15.85
N SER A 396 -2.85 24.03 -16.30
CA SER A 396 -3.84 25.11 -16.44
C SER A 396 -4.20 25.75 -15.09
N LEU A 397 -4.45 24.93 -14.06
CA LEU A 397 -4.73 25.39 -12.69
C LEU A 397 -3.55 26.18 -12.10
N ILE A 398 -2.32 25.74 -12.37
CA ILE A 398 -1.11 26.44 -11.95
C ILE A 398 -1.00 27.80 -12.67
N SER A 399 -1.34 27.86 -13.95
CA SER A 399 -1.29 29.09 -14.75
C SER A 399 -2.20 30.18 -14.19
N ASP A 400 -3.44 29.82 -13.91
CA ASP A 400 -4.43 30.77 -13.39
C ASP A 400 -4.06 31.29 -11.98
N ASN A 401 -3.29 30.51 -11.22
CA ASN A 401 -2.89 30.81 -9.84
C ASN A 401 -1.37 31.05 -9.67
N ALA A 402 -0.67 31.37 -10.76
CA ALA A 402 0.78 31.46 -10.79
C ALA A 402 1.34 32.45 -9.76
N ALA A 403 0.62 33.54 -9.50
CA ALA A 403 0.99 34.58 -8.52
C ALA A 403 1.23 34.04 -7.10
N LYS A 404 0.55 32.95 -6.71
CA LYS A 404 0.70 32.31 -5.41
C LYS A 404 1.59 31.08 -5.46
N ILE A 405 1.49 30.28 -6.53
CA ILE A 405 2.18 28.99 -6.63
C ILE A 405 3.67 29.17 -6.96
N LEU A 406 4.01 30.07 -7.90
CA LEU A 406 5.37 30.23 -8.38
C LEU A 406 6.35 30.63 -7.25
N PRO A 407 6.04 31.60 -6.37
CA PRO A 407 6.91 31.92 -5.23
C PRO A 407 7.17 30.75 -4.27
N ILE A 408 6.21 29.82 -4.12
CA ILE A 408 6.34 28.65 -3.24
C ILE A 408 7.26 27.59 -3.86
N MET A 409 7.10 27.33 -5.16
CA MET A 409 7.83 26.29 -5.87
C MET A 409 9.24 26.70 -6.29
N PHE A 410 9.44 27.99 -6.60
CA PHE A 410 10.67 28.51 -7.17
C PHE A 410 11.93 28.22 -6.32
N PRO A 411 11.96 28.44 -4.99
CA PRO A 411 13.13 28.16 -4.16
C PRO A 411 13.60 26.70 -4.25
N SER A 412 12.64 25.78 -4.27
CA SER A 412 12.87 24.34 -4.32
C SER A 412 13.44 23.91 -5.67
N LEU A 413 12.83 24.36 -6.77
CA LEU A 413 13.31 24.06 -8.12
C LEU A 413 14.69 24.69 -8.38
N TYR A 414 14.89 25.96 -8.01
CA TYR A 414 16.12 26.67 -8.28
C TYR A 414 17.32 26.17 -7.45
N ARG A 415 17.09 25.69 -6.22
CA ARG A 415 18.16 25.10 -5.40
C ARG A 415 18.61 23.76 -5.99
N ASN A 416 17.67 22.89 -6.33
CA ASN A 416 17.97 21.55 -6.82
C ASN A 416 18.49 21.54 -8.26
N SER A 417 18.23 22.59 -9.06
CA SER A 417 18.86 22.77 -10.37
C SER A 417 20.37 23.01 -10.33
N LYS A 418 21.00 23.12 -9.16
CA LYS A 418 22.46 23.28 -9.04
C LYS A 418 23.17 22.09 -8.42
N THR A 419 22.47 21.31 -7.58
CA THR A 419 23.11 20.37 -6.66
C THR A 419 22.49 18.98 -6.65
N HIS A 420 21.45 18.70 -7.45
CA HIS A 420 20.82 17.38 -7.44
C HIS A 420 21.76 16.31 -8.04
N TRP A 421 21.93 15.20 -7.33
CA TRP A 421 22.88 14.14 -7.71
C TRP A 421 22.45 13.34 -8.95
N ASN A 422 21.14 13.18 -9.14
CA ASN A 422 20.55 12.46 -10.26
C ASN A 422 20.34 13.40 -11.47
N LYS A 423 20.94 13.04 -12.62
CA LYS A 423 20.90 13.81 -13.87
C LYS A 423 19.51 13.89 -14.51
N THR A 424 18.68 12.85 -14.38
CA THR A 424 17.32 12.84 -14.93
C THR A 424 16.44 13.87 -14.24
N ILE A 425 16.46 13.88 -12.90
CA ILE A 425 15.74 14.86 -12.09
C ILE A 425 16.23 16.28 -12.37
N HIS A 426 17.54 16.44 -12.55
CA HIS A 426 18.12 17.73 -12.95
C HIS A 426 17.51 18.25 -14.27
N GLY A 427 17.38 17.39 -15.28
CA GLY A 427 16.70 17.71 -16.54
C GLY A 427 15.21 18.05 -16.36
N LEU A 428 14.47 17.26 -15.57
CA LEU A 428 13.06 17.51 -15.27
C LEU A 428 12.84 18.85 -14.55
N ILE A 429 13.72 19.20 -13.61
CA ILE A 429 13.68 20.51 -12.91
C ILE A 429 13.89 21.66 -13.90
N TYR A 430 14.85 21.55 -14.83
CA TYR A 430 15.04 22.58 -15.84
C TYR A 430 13.83 22.72 -16.76
N ASN A 431 13.20 21.61 -17.13
CA ASN A 431 11.96 21.65 -17.90
C ASN A 431 10.85 22.38 -17.13
N ALA A 432 10.64 22.03 -15.85
CA ALA A 432 9.66 22.69 -14.99
C ALA A 432 9.94 24.20 -14.81
N LEU A 433 11.21 24.59 -14.62
CA LEU A 433 11.62 26.01 -14.55
C LEU A 433 11.34 26.75 -15.86
N LYS A 434 11.59 26.10 -17.01
CA LYS A 434 11.30 26.66 -18.33
C LYS A 434 9.80 26.90 -18.50
N LEU A 435 8.96 25.92 -18.15
CA LEU A 435 7.50 26.05 -18.20
C LEU A 435 7.01 27.22 -17.33
N PHE A 436 7.52 27.36 -16.10
CA PHE A 436 7.17 28.50 -15.25
C PHE A 436 7.57 29.86 -15.85
N MET A 437 8.72 29.93 -16.53
CA MET A 437 9.17 31.14 -17.20
C MET A 437 8.27 31.48 -18.41
N GLU A 438 7.85 30.48 -19.18
CA GLU A 438 6.92 30.63 -20.31
C GLU A 438 5.52 31.10 -19.85
N MET A 439 5.08 30.67 -18.66
CA MET A 439 3.78 31.06 -18.08
C MET A 439 3.74 32.54 -17.66
N ASN A 440 4.75 33.02 -16.92
CA ASN A 440 4.82 34.41 -16.49
C ASN A 440 6.26 34.86 -16.26
N GLN A 441 6.88 35.40 -17.31
CA GLN A 441 8.27 35.83 -17.28
C GLN A 441 8.56 36.91 -16.23
N LYS A 442 7.67 37.89 -16.08
CA LYS A 442 7.84 38.98 -15.09
C LYS A 442 7.86 38.43 -13.66
N LEU A 443 6.89 37.58 -13.32
CA LEU A 443 6.80 36.97 -11.99
C LEU A 443 8.00 36.06 -11.71
N PHE A 444 8.48 35.34 -12.72
CA PHE A 444 9.67 34.50 -12.63
C PHE A 444 10.94 35.31 -12.32
N ASP A 445 11.12 36.45 -13.00
CA ASP A 445 12.24 37.35 -12.75
C ASP A 445 12.16 37.98 -11.35
N ASP A 446 10.96 38.40 -10.93
CA ASP A 446 10.70 38.94 -9.59
C ASP A 446 11.05 37.90 -8.49
N CYS A 447 10.62 36.64 -8.66
CA CYS A 447 10.97 35.55 -7.74
C CYS A 447 12.46 35.25 -7.72
N THR A 448 13.13 35.34 -8.87
CA THR A 448 14.59 35.19 -8.96
C THR A 448 15.32 36.27 -8.16
N GLN A 449 14.84 37.52 -8.23
CA GLN A 449 15.40 38.64 -7.46
C GLN A 449 15.13 38.47 -5.95
N GLN A 450 13.90 38.13 -5.57
CA GLN A 450 13.53 37.88 -4.17
C GLN A 450 14.35 36.75 -3.56
N PHE A 451 14.48 35.61 -4.26
CA PHE A 451 15.28 34.49 -3.78
C PHE A 451 16.76 34.85 -3.59
N ARG A 452 17.34 35.67 -4.49
CA ARG A 452 18.71 36.17 -4.33
C ARG A 452 18.83 37.13 -3.13
N ALA A 453 17.81 37.95 -2.88
CA ALA A 453 17.76 38.85 -1.73
C ALA A 453 17.61 38.08 -0.40
N GLU A 454 16.75 37.06 -0.36
CA GLU A 454 16.50 36.21 0.81
C GLU A 454 17.69 35.31 1.14
N LYS A 455 18.34 34.72 0.11
CA LYS A 455 19.57 33.92 0.26
C LYS A 455 20.68 34.71 0.96
N ASN A 456 20.62 36.04 0.93
CA ASN A 456 21.65 36.89 1.48
C ASN A 456 21.51 37.27 2.96
N LYS A 457 20.38 37.12 3.70
CA LYS A 457 20.42 37.54 5.13
C LYS A 457 19.29 37.26 6.14
N TYR A 458 18.07 36.81 5.81
CA TYR A 458 16.95 37.11 6.74
C TYR A 458 16.40 35.97 7.61
N GLU A 459 16.01 34.82 7.09
CA GLU A 459 15.19 33.88 7.87
C GLU A 459 15.91 33.15 9.01
N ASN A 460 17.09 32.57 8.76
CA ASN A 460 17.85 31.89 9.81
C ASN A 460 18.40 32.90 10.81
N LYS A 461 18.87 34.06 10.35
CA LYS A 461 19.45 35.08 11.21
C LYS A 461 18.41 35.71 12.13
N MET A 462 17.18 35.96 11.64
CA MET A 462 16.08 36.48 12.48
C MET A 462 15.59 35.44 13.50
N LYS A 463 15.42 34.17 13.11
CA LYS A 463 15.06 33.11 14.06
C LYS A 463 16.12 32.89 15.14
N TRP A 464 17.40 32.97 14.77
CA TRP A 464 18.50 32.93 15.74
C TRP A 464 18.48 34.13 16.67
N LYS A 465 18.22 35.32 16.14
CA LYS A 465 18.11 36.56 16.93
C LYS A 465 16.91 36.54 17.88
N GLU A 466 15.75 36.06 17.45
CA GLU A 466 14.58 35.88 18.32
C GLU A 466 14.84 34.89 19.45
N ARG A 467 15.53 33.77 19.15
CA ARG A 467 15.94 32.80 20.17
C ARG A 467 16.93 33.41 21.15
N GLU A 468 17.92 34.13 20.64
CA GLU A 468 18.92 34.83 21.44
C GLU A 468 18.26 35.88 22.35
N GLU A 469 17.34 36.69 21.82
CA GLU A 469 16.57 37.65 22.61
C GLU A 469 15.70 36.96 23.68
N ALA A 470 15.12 35.79 23.39
CA ALA A 470 14.39 35.00 24.37
C ALA A 470 15.32 34.45 25.47
N TRP A 471 16.49 33.94 25.11
CA TRP A 471 17.51 33.49 26.06
C TRP A 471 18.01 34.62 26.95
N ILE A 472 18.27 35.80 26.38
CA ILE A 472 18.68 36.99 27.13
C ILE A 472 17.58 37.44 28.10
N LYS A 473 16.29 37.36 27.71
CA LYS A 473 15.17 37.65 28.62
C LYS A 473 15.13 36.67 29.79
N ILE A 474 15.34 35.38 29.55
CA ILE A 474 15.42 34.35 30.59
C ILE A 474 16.61 34.64 31.52
N GLU A 475 17.77 34.96 30.97
CA GLU A 475 18.98 35.26 31.75
C GLU A 475 18.79 36.50 32.63
N ASN A 476 18.16 37.56 32.11
CA ASN A 476 17.87 38.77 32.86
C ASN A 476 16.82 38.56 33.96
N LEU A 477 15.81 37.71 33.72
CA LEU A 477 14.83 37.29 34.73
C LEU A 477 15.47 36.42 35.81
N ALA A 478 16.42 35.56 35.43
CA ALA A 478 17.19 34.78 36.40
C ALA A 478 18.06 35.71 37.26
N LYS A 479 18.77 36.68 36.66
CA LYS A 479 19.61 37.66 37.36
C LYS A 479 18.83 38.55 38.34
N SER A 480 17.57 38.85 38.06
CA SER A 480 16.72 39.67 38.93
C SER A 480 16.05 38.88 40.06
N ASN A 481 16.18 37.55 40.09
CA ASN A 481 15.67 36.71 41.17
C ASN A 481 16.54 36.90 42.43
N PRO A 482 15.97 37.22 43.61
CA PRO A 482 16.73 37.34 44.86
C PRO A 482 17.55 36.10 45.25
N GLN A 483 17.14 34.91 44.76
CA GLN A 483 17.86 33.64 44.98
C GLN A 483 19.04 33.43 44.03
N PHE A 484 19.21 34.29 43.01
CA PHE A 484 20.29 34.19 42.03
C PHE A 484 21.68 34.31 42.69
N LEU A 485 21.81 35.19 43.67
CA LEU A 485 23.04 35.35 44.45
C LEU A 485 23.36 34.13 45.33
N MET A 486 22.35 33.40 45.81
CA MET A 486 22.58 32.16 46.58
C MET A 486 23.15 31.03 45.72
N TYR A 487 22.82 31.00 44.43
CA TYR A 487 23.33 29.99 43.49
C TYR A 487 24.71 30.35 42.92
N ILE A 488 25.00 31.64 42.68
CA ILE A 488 26.34 32.08 42.24
C ILE A 488 27.38 31.90 43.35
N ASP A 489 27.02 32.13 44.61
CA ASP A 489 27.99 31.98 45.71
C ASP A 489 28.27 30.50 46.03
N SER A 490 27.31 29.61 45.75
CA SER A 490 27.46 28.16 45.95
C SER A 490 28.39 27.48 44.93
N SER A 491 28.66 28.09 43.76
CA SER A 491 29.60 27.53 42.78
C SER A 491 31.07 27.89 43.06
N SER A 492 31.34 28.73 44.06
CA SER A 492 32.72 29.05 44.48
C SER A 492 33.33 28.01 45.43
N LEU A 493 32.53 27.09 46.02
CA LEU A 493 33.01 26.14 47.02
C LEU A 493 32.67 24.65 46.79
N SER A 494 32.15 24.28 45.63
CA SER A 494 32.08 22.88 45.22
C SER A 494 32.25 22.77 43.71
N SER A 495 33.47 22.45 43.27
CA SER A 495 33.75 21.96 41.92
C SER A 495 32.86 20.74 41.64
N PRO A 496 32.00 20.77 40.62
CA PRO A 496 31.58 19.56 39.93
C PRO A 496 32.64 19.29 38.87
N MET A 497 33.21 18.09 38.90
CA MET A 497 34.00 17.49 37.82
C MET A 497 33.58 18.01 36.45
N GLU A 498 34.53 18.59 35.71
CA GLU A 498 34.43 18.80 34.27
C GLU A 498 34.11 17.45 33.63
N ILE A 499 32.87 17.28 33.17
CA ILE A 499 32.57 16.31 32.14
C ILE A 499 33.00 17.00 30.85
N GLU A 500 34.10 16.53 30.27
CA GLU A 500 34.55 16.88 28.93
C GLU A 500 33.42 16.54 27.94
N THR A 501 32.58 17.53 27.64
CA THR A 501 31.82 17.54 26.39
C THR A 501 32.73 18.10 25.31
N ASP A 502 33.18 17.19 24.45
CA ASP A 502 33.98 17.39 23.26
C ASP A 502 33.36 18.45 22.34
N GLY A 503 33.73 19.70 22.58
CA GLY A 503 33.40 20.86 21.76
C GLY A 503 34.57 21.11 20.83
N THR A 504 34.36 20.81 19.54
CA THR A 504 35.33 21.06 18.46
C THR A 504 35.83 22.50 18.51
N MET A 505 37.08 22.66 18.93
CA MET A 505 37.73 23.95 19.08
C MET A 505 37.94 24.58 17.69
N MET A 506 37.69 25.88 17.60
CA MET A 506 37.83 26.74 16.41
C MET A 506 39.20 26.59 15.70
N ASP A 507 40.23 26.12 16.42
CA ASP A 507 41.57 25.88 15.91
C ASP A 507 41.67 24.68 14.96
N ASP A 508 40.86 23.62 15.15
CA ASP A 508 40.84 22.45 14.26
C ASP A 508 40.24 22.79 12.89
N VAL A 509 39.26 23.70 12.87
CA VAL A 509 38.63 24.18 11.63
C VAL A 509 39.58 25.06 10.84
N MET A 510 40.43 25.86 11.50
CA MET A 510 41.48 26.63 10.83
C MET A 510 42.60 25.72 10.30
N MET A 511 42.97 24.67 11.02
CA MET A 511 43.98 23.71 10.56
C MET A 511 43.49 22.90 9.35
N LEU A 512 42.24 22.43 9.35
CA LEU A 512 41.57 21.77 8.23
C LEU A 512 41.44 22.68 6.99
N LYS A 513 41.13 23.95 7.21
CA LYS A 513 41.04 24.92 6.10
C LYS A 513 42.42 25.15 5.45
N LYS A 514 43.49 25.15 6.25
CA LYS A 514 44.86 25.30 5.77
C LYS A 514 45.35 24.07 5.01
N THR A 515 45.05 22.86 5.47
CA THR A 515 45.39 21.62 4.73
C THR A 515 44.62 21.49 3.42
N VAL A 516 43.34 21.92 3.38
CA VAL A 516 42.54 21.92 2.14
C VAL A 516 43.02 22.97 1.13
N GLU A 517 43.53 24.12 1.59
CA GLU A 517 44.12 25.14 0.71
C GLU A 517 45.51 24.73 0.18
N GLU A 518 46.31 23.99 0.95
CA GLU A 518 47.61 23.46 0.52
C GLU A 518 47.46 22.31 -0.50
N GLU A 519 46.45 21.45 -0.38
CA GLU A 519 46.15 20.39 -1.37
C GLU A 519 45.48 20.90 -2.66
N ALA A 520 45.01 22.16 -2.70
CA ALA A 520 44.30 22.74 -3.84
C ALA A 520 45.17 23.51 -4.85
N THR A 521 46.51 23.42 -4.76
CA THR A 521 47.41 24.02 -5.76
C THR A 521 47.68 23.06 -6.94
N PRO A 522 47.48 23.49 -8.21
CA PRO A 522 47.56 22.58 -9.35
C PRO A 522 49.01 22.23 -9.68
N ILE A 523 49.36 20.95 -9.51
CA ILE A 523 50.60 20.38 -10.03
C ILE A 523 50.60 20.50 -11.56
N GLN A 524 51.53 21.31 -12.07
CA GLN A 524 51.83 21.43 -13.49
C GLN A 524 52.35 20.10 -14.06
N ARG A 525 51.94 19.87 -15.31
CA ARG A 525 52.24 18.75 -16.21
C ARG A 525 53.69 18.26 -16.16
N ASP A 526 53.88 16.93 -16.08
CA ASP A 526 54.74 16.22 -17.05
C ASP A 526 54.53 14.69 -17.15
N GLN A 527 54.42 14.23 -18.40
CA GLN A 527 54.80 12.95 -19.02
C GLN A 527 54.29 11.55 -18.54
N ARG A 528 53.42 10.97 -19.40
CA ARG A 528 53.31 9.56 -19.91
C ARG A 528 53.76 8.38 -19.02
N LYS A 529 52.84 7.42 -18.77
CA LYS A 529 52.88 6.01 -19.24
C LYS A 529 51.69 5.18 -18.71
N GLU A 530 51.14 4.33 -19.58
CA GLU A 530 50.06 3.36 -19.32
C GLU A 530 50.37 2.42 -18.14
N ARG A 531 49.45 2.29 -17.16
CA ARG A 531 49.37 1.15 -16.22
C ARG A 531 47.91 0.86 -15.79
N PRO A 532 47.57 -0.42 -15.54
CA PRO A 532 46.20 -0.93 -15.51
C PRO A 532 45.39 -0.57 -14.25
N LEU A 533 44.07 -0.52 -14.41
CA LEU A 533 43.06 -0.22 -13.39
C LEU A 533 43.09 -1.25 -12.24
N MET A 534 43.65 -0.88 -11.08
CA MET A 534 43.40 -1.55 -9.80
C MET A 534 42.34 -0.76 -9.01
N ARG A 535 41.21 -1.43 -8.71
CA ARG A 535 40.14 -0.93 -7.86
C ARG A 535 40.62 -0.87 -6.41
N ARG A 536 41.04 0.31 -5.92
CA ARG A 536 41.25 0.55 -4.48
C ARG A 536 39.89 0.54 -3.77
N LYS A 537 39.73 -0.33 -2.76
CA LYS A 537 38.67 -0.21 -1.76
C LYS A 537 38.95 1.06 -0.95
N SER A 538 37.95 1.92 -0.76
CA SER A 538 38.03 3.05 0.16
C SER A 538 37.98 2.52 1.59
N GLU A 539 39.10 2.58 2.30
CA GLU A 539 39.11 2.49 3.76
C GLU A 539 38.78 3.88 4.30
N LEU A 540 37.62 4.02 4.94
CA LEU A 540 37.30 5.20 5.75
C LEU A 540 38.14 5.14 7.04
N PRO A 541 38.65 6.27 7.56
CA PRO A 541 39.33 6.27 8.85
C PRO A 541 38.37 5.77 9.93
N GLN A 542 38.76 4.72 10.65
CA GLN A 542 38.02 4.26 11.82
C GLN A 542 38.23 5.27 12.94
N ASP A 543 37.13 5.87 13.41
CA ASP A 543 37.13 6.71 14.59
C ASP A 543 37.50 5.85 15.81
N MET A 544 38.70 6.11 16.36
CA MET A 544 39.26 5.33 17.45
C MET A 544 38.48 5.48 18.76
N SER A 545 37.69 6.55 18.90
CA SER A 545 36.78 6.71 20.04
C SER A 545 35.63 5.71 19.97
N THR A 546 35.09 5.47 18.77
CA THR A 546 33.99 4.55 18.53
C THR A 546 34.43 3.08 18.71
N VAL A 547 35.64 2.73 18.27
CA VAL A 547 36.21 1.39 18.48
C VAL A 547 36.46 1.13 19.98
N LYS A 548 37.02 2.11 20.69
CA LYS A 548 37.28 2.00 22.13
C LYS A 548 35.98 1.91 22.94
N ALA A 549 34.94 2.67 22.56
CA ALA A 549 33.62 2.60 23.19
C ALA A 549 32.97 1.22 23.03
N LEU A 550 33.07 0.62 21.84
CA LEU A 550 32.57 -0.73 21.56
C LEU A 550 33.36 -1.81 22.31
N GLU A 551 34.68 -1.66 22.48
CA GLU A 551 35.52 -2.57 23.27
C GLU A 551 35.26 -2.46 24.78
N THR A 552 34.91 -1.28 25.28
CA THR A 552 34.59 -1.07 26.71
C THR A 552 33.16 -1.41 27.11
N HIS A 553 32.26 -1.62 26.15
CA HIS A 553 30.84 -1.85 26.41
C HIS A 553 30.55 -3.30 26.86
N ARG A 554 30.37 -3.52 28.17
CA ARG A 554 29.81 -4.78 28.71
C ARG A 554 28.28 -4.74 28.75
N ARG A 555 27.62 -5.83 28.36
CA ARG A 555 26.15 -5.97 28.51
C ARG A 555 25.76 -6.02 29.99
N ALA A 556 24.64 -5.41 30.34
CA ALA A 556 24.11 -5.40 31.72
C ALA A 556 23.87 -6.80 32.31
N GLU A 557 23.68 -7.82 31.46
CA GLU A 557 23.49 -9.22 31.86
C GLU A 557 24.77 -9.88 32.43
N GLU A 558 25.97 -9.36 32.13
CA GLU A 558 27.25 -9.91 32.62
C GLU A 558 27.66 -9.34 34.00
N MET A 559 26.93 -8.37 34.54
CA MET A 559 27.20 -7.78 35.86
C MET A 559 26.40 -8.44 36.99
N ILE A 560 25.57 -9.44 36.68
CA ILE A 560 24.83 -10.22 37.69
C ILE A 560 25.67 -11.45 38.02
N THR A 561 26.52 -11.32 39.04
CA THR A 561 27.22 -12.46 39.64
C THR A 561 26.22 -13.32 40.42
N THR A 562 26.05 -14.58 40.01
CA THR A 562 25.44 -15.63 40.83
C THR A 562 26.41 -16.04 41.95
N HIS A 563 26.11 -15.65 43.18
CA HIS A 563 26.68 -16.11 44.46
C HIS A 563 25.60 -15.76 45.50
N ASP A 564 25.00 -16.58 46.37
CA ASP A 564 25.17 -17.93 46.92
C ASP A 564 23.73 -18.47 47.18
N GLY A 565 23.41 -19.76 47.18
CA GLY A 565 24.02 -20.78 48.02
C GLY A 565 23.36 -20.86 49.41
N HIS A 566 22.08 -21.23 49.49
CA HIS A 566 21.51 -22.17 50.48
C HIS A 566 20.05 -22.52 50.19
#